data_AF-A0A3S3VEX6-F1
#
_entry.id   AF-A0A3S3VEX6-F1
#
_cell.length_a   1.000
_cell.length_b   1.000
_cell.length_c   1.000
_cell.angle_alpha   90.00
_cell.angle_beta   90.00
_cell.angle_gamma   90.00
#
_symmetry.space_group_name_H-M   'P 1'
#
loop_
_entity.id
_entity.type
_entity.pdbx_description
1 polymer ?
#
loop_
_entity_poly.entity_id
_entity_poly.type
_entity_poly.pdbx_seq_one_letter_code
_entity_poly.pdbx_strand_id
1 'polypeptide(L)'
;MSGSSFLKEYRNVASTLAAVSTYLGSYSLIDRMSNALSADSVNRVIYEMSRILNSVSKDENPKIRQCKDEKKQGILVIRESDGREESDGRGESDVREYFIDGNIAETSELELFLEDAEKNPHIARSLASLAMYLSAKAQLNGGIRK
;
A
#
# COMPACT_ATOMS: atom_id res chain seq x y z
N MET A 1 -24.45 -18.12 8.94
CA MET A 1 -23.02 -17.77 8.95
C MET A 1 -22.94 -16.29 8.65
N SER A 2 -22.57 -15.46 9.63
CA SER A 2 -22.48 -14.01 9.43
C SER A 2 -21.35 -13.73 8.44
N GLY A 3 -21.68 -13.30 7.22
CA GLY A 3 -20.71 -13.04 6.16
C GLY A 3 -19.72 -11.97 6.61
N SER A 4 -18.52 -12.40 6.99
CA SER A 4 -17.34 -11.54 7.06
C SER A 4 -17.24 -10.81 5.72
N SER A 5 -17.21 -9.48 5.74
CA SER A 5 -16.93 -8.73 4.53
C SER A 5 -15.46 -8.99 4.19
N PHE A 6 -15.17 -9.55 3.01
CA PHE A 6 -13.80 -9.76 2.50
C PHE A 6 -12.90 -8.52 2.65
N LEU A 7 -13.50 -7.31 2.67
CA LEU A 7 -12.79 -6.05 2.89
C LEU A 7 -12.23 -5.89 4.32
N LYS A 8 -12.87 -6.49 5.33
CA LYS A 8 -12.35 -6.53 6.70
C LYS A 8 -11.26 -7.58 6.83
N GLU A 9 -11.46 -8.72 6.18
CA GLU A 9 -10.57 -9.88 6.22
C GLU A 9 -9.23 -9.60 5.56
N TYR A 10 -9.22 -9.03 4.35
CA TYR A 10 -7.98 -8.70 3.63
C TYR A 10 -7.56 -7.25 3.79
N ARG A 11 -7.95 -6.61 4.90
CA ARG A 11 -7.64 -5.20 5.15
C ARG A 11 -6.14 -4.93 5.14
N ASN A 12 -5.33 -5.82 5.75
CA ASN A 12 -3.89 -5.64 5.82
C ASN A 12 -3.22 -5.82 4.45
N VAL A 13 -3.75 -6.72 3.60
CA VAL A 13 -3.31 -6.84 2.21
C VAL A 13 -3.61 -5.55 1.44
N ALA A 14 -4.80 -4.98 1.59
CA ALA A 14 -5.16 -3.69 1.00
C ALA A 14 -4.27 -2.53 1.51
N SER A 15 -3.97 -2.53 2.81
CA SER A 15 -3.12 -1.52 3.46
C SER A 15 -1.68 -1.60 2.97
N THR A 16 -1.17 -2.82 2.78
CA THR A 16 0.16 -3.08 2.22
C THR A 16 0.25 -2.61 0.78
N LEU A 17 -0.75 -2.93 -0.04
CA LEU A 17 -0.82 -2.47 -1.44
C LEU A 17 -0.87 -0.94 -1.51
N ALA A 18 -1.68 -0.32 -0.65
CA ALA A 18 -1.77 1.14 -0.53
C ALA A 18 -0.42 1.76 -0.14
N ALA A 19 0.30 1.15 0.81
CA ALA A 19 1.62 1.63 1.25
C ALA A 19 2.66 1.59 0.14
N VAL A 20 2.74 0.47 -0.58
CA VAL A 20 3.66 0.33 -1.71
C VAL A 20 3.31 1.31 -2.83
N SER A 21 2.04 1.45 -3.20
CA SER A 21 1.63 2.41 -4.24
C SER A 21 1.87 3.86 -3.82
N THR A 22 1.64 4.20 -2.55
CA THR A 22 1.92 5.53 -2.00
C THR A 22 3.42 5.84 -2.04
N TYR A 23 4.27 4.87 -1.66
CA TYR A 23 5.72 4.99 -1.74
C TYR A 23 6.20 5.24 -3.17
N LEU A 24 5.71 4.44 -4.13
CA LEU A 24 6.05 4.60 -5.55
C LEU A 24 5.57 5.94 -6.12
N GLY A 25 4.54 6.54 -5.53
CA GLY A 25 3.87 7.68 -6.12
C GLY A 25 3.11 7.38 -7.41
N SER A 26 2.82 6.10 -7.65
CA SER A 26 2.05 5.64 -8.80
C SER A 26 1.08 4.54 -8.37
N TYR A 27 -0.08 4.50 -9.01
CA TYR A 27 -1.16 3.56 -8.68
C TYR A 27 -1.23 2.37 -9.62
N SER A 28 -0.19 2.13 -10.42
CA SER A 28 -0.16 1.08 -11.44
C SER A 28 -0.37 -0.33 -10.87
N LEU A 29 0.06 -0.59 -9.63
CA LEU A 29 -0.22 -1.86 -8.94
C LEU A 29 -1.70 -1.99 -8.57
N ILE A 30 -2.31 -0.91 -8.08
CA ILE A 30 -3.74 -0.86 -7.76
C ILE A 30 -4.57 -0.98 -9.04
N ASP A 31 -4.21 -0.28 -10.11
CA ASP A 31 -4.90 -0.35 -11.40
C ASP A 31 -4.84 -1.75 -12.00
N ARG A 32 -3.69 -2.43 -11.89
CA ARG A 32 -3.56 -3.83 -12.32
C ARG A 32 -4.40 -4.77 -11.45
N MET A 33 -4.45 -4.54 -10.14
CA MET A 33 -5.30 -5.32 -9.23
C MET A 33 -6.80 -5.10 -9.51
N SER A 34 -7.22 -3.87 -9.79
CA SER A 34 -8.62 -3.53 -10.09
C SER A 34 -9.10 -4.12 -11.42
N ASN A 35 -8.17 -4.34 -12.36
CA ASN A 35 -8.45 -4.92 -13.67
C ASN A 35 -8.06 -6.40 -13.77
N ALA A 36 -7.78 -7.07 -12.64
CA ALA A 36 -7.41 -8.49 -12.66
C ALA A 36 -8.56 -9.34 -13.24
N LEU A 37 -8.24 -10.11 -14.28
CA LEU A 37 -9.16 -11.06 -14.92
C LEU A 37 -8.84 -12.53 -14.57
N SER A 38 -7.69 -12.77 -13.93
CA SER A 38 -7.20 -14.11 -13.59
C SER A 38 -6.38 -14.10 -12.30
N ALA A 39 -6.26 -15.28 -11.68
CA ALA A 39 -5.38 -15.50 -10.53
C ALA A 39 -3.92 -15.12 -10.84
N ASP A 40 -3.44 -15.42 -12.06
CA ASP A 40 -2.09 -15.03 -12.51
C ASP A 40 -1.87 -13.52 -12.48
N SER A 41 -2.89 -12.74 -12.83
CA SER A 41 -2.81 -11.28 -12.78
C SER A 41 -2.65 -10.78 -11.34
N VAL A 42 -3.40 -11.38 -10.40
CA VAL A 42 -3.31 -11.10 -8.97
C VAL A 42 -1.94 -11.50 -8.42
N ASN A 43 -1.47 -12.72 -8.72
CA ASN A 43 -0.17 -13.25 -8.32
C ASN A 43 0.98 -12.32 -8.73
N ARG A 44 0.94 -11.80 -9.96
CA ARG A 44 1.97 -10.85 -10.44
C ARG A 44 1.99 -9.55 -9.63
N VAL A 45 0.82 -9.01 -9.29
CA VAL A 45 0.75 -7.78 -8.46
C VAL A 45 1.26 -8.05 -7.05
N ILE A 46 0.87 -9.17 -6.43
CA ILE A 46 1.34 -9.54 -5.09
C ILE A 46 2.85 -9.77 -5.08
N TYR A 47 3.39 -10.45 -6.09
CA TYR A 47 4.83 -10.64 -6.24
C TYR A 47 5.58 -9.31 -6.31
N GLU A 48 5.13 -8.39 -7.17
CA GLU A 48 5.78 -7.08 -7.34
C GLU A 48 5.67 -6.21 -6.09
N MET A 49 4.49 -6.18 -5.47
CA MET A 49 4.25 -5.52 -4.18
C MET A 49 5.22 -6.03 -3.11
N SER A 50 5.32 -7.36 -2.93
CA SER A 50 6.19 -7.99 -1.94
C SER A 50 7.67 -7.72 -2.23
N ARG A 51 8.08 -7.75 -3.49
CA ARG A 51 9.45 -7.43 -3.90
C ARG A 51 9.83 -6.00 -3.52
N ILE A 52 8.95 -5.03 -3.82
CA ILE A 52 9.19 -3.62 -3.49
C ILE A 52 9.21 -3.44 -1.98
N LEU A 53 8.21 -3.97 -1.26
CA LEU A 53 8.14 -3.89 0.19
C LEU A 53 9.43 -4.42 0.85
N ASN A 54 9.91 -5.59 0.41
CA ASN A 54 11.16 -6.17 0.91
C ASN A 54 12.37 -5.28 0.60
N SER A 55 12.41 -4.60 -0.55
CA SER A 55 13.50 -3.68 -0.90
C SER A 55 13.56 -2.45 -0.01
N VAL A 56 12.40 -1.91 0.38
CA VAL A 56 12.31 -0.61 1.08
C VAL A 56 12.17 -0.74 2.60
N SER A 57 11.96 -1.97 3.08
CA SER A 57 11.86 -2.28 4.52
C SER A 57 13.17 -2.79 5.12
N LYS A 58 14.17 -3.14 4.30
CA LYS A 58 15.47 -3.68 4.75
C LYS A 58 16.56 -2.64 4.95
N ASP A 59 16.28 -1.39 4.62
CA ASP A 59 17.22 -0.27 4.76
C ASP A 59 17.43 0.10 6.24
N GLU A 60 18.56 0.72 6.59
CA GLU A 60 18.81 1.27 7.93
C GLU A 60 17.74 2.32 8.29
N ASN A 61 17.23 3.02 7.28
CA ASN A 61 16.12 3.96 7.37
C ASN A 61 14.94 3.48 6.52
N PRO A 62 14.15 2.50 7.00
CA PRO A 62 13.10 1.88 6.20
C PRO A 62 12.04 2.91 5.79
N LYS A 63 11.76 2.96 4.48
CA LYS A 63 10.80 3.90 3.87
C LYS A 63 9.36 3.45 4.03
N ILE A 64 9.14 2.16 4.26
CA ILE A 64 7.85 1.61 4.69
C ILE A 64 8.10 0.86 5.99
N ARG A 65 7.37 1.19 7.05
CA ARG A 65 7.47 0.48 8.33
C ARG A 65 6.16 0.44 9.09
N GLN A 66 5.99 -0.62 9.88
CA GLN A 66 4.92 -0.69 10.86
C GLN A 66 5.17 0.36 11.96
N CYS A 67 4.16 1.18 12.23
CA CYS A 67 4.17 2.14 13.30
C CYS A 67 3.09 1.76 14.32
N LYS A 68 3.48 1.64 15.58
CA LYS A 68 2.59 1.40 16.71
C LYS A 68 2.95 2.36 17.83
N ASP A 69 2.07 3.31 18.06
CA ASP A 69 2.14 4.26 19.18
C ASP A 69 0.79 4.22 19.94
N GLU A 70 0.74 4.78 21.14
CA GLU A 70 -0.43 4.78 22.04
C GLU A 70 -1.70 5.32 21.37
N LYS A 71 -1.55 6.18 20.35
CA LYS A 71 -2.67 6.85 19.66
C LYS A 71 -2.91 6.36 18.24
N LYS A 72 -1.97 5.61 17.64
CA LYS A 72 -2.01 5.27 16.21
C LYS A 72 -1.33 3.92 15.93
N GLN A 73 -2.05 3.03 15.25
CA GLN A 73 -1.52 1.80 14.67
C GLN A 73 -1.72 1.84 13.16
N GLY A 74 -0.62 1.74 12.40
CA GLY A 74 -0.66 1.91 10.95
C GLY A 74 0.67 1.64 10.29
N ILE A 75 0.71 1.85 8.98
CA ILE A 75 1.92 1.80 8.16
C ILE A 75 2.38 3.23 7.91
N LEU A 76 3.61 3.54 8.30
CA LEU A 76 4.26 4.81 7.95
C LEU A 76 5.00 4.63 6.63
N VAL A 77 4.74 5.54 5.69
CA VAL A 77 5.39 5.61 4.38
C VAL A 77 6.13 6.93 4.25
N ILE A 78 7.43 6.85 3.99
CA ILE A 78 8.31 8.00 3.76
C ILE A 78 8.62 8.02 2.27
N ARG A 79 8.28 9.12 1.61
CA ARG A 79 8.57 9.34 0.19
C ARG A 79 9.38 10.60 0.02
N GLU A 80 10.52 10.45 -0.64
CA GLU A 80 11.31 11.59 -1.12
C GLU A 80 10.73 12.01 -2.47
N SER A 81 10.35 13.27 -2.59
CA SER A 81 10.04 13.82 -3.91
C SER A 81 11.34 14.34 -4.50
N ASP A 82 11.70 13.86 -5.69
CA ASP A 82 12.68 14.54 -6.52
C ASP A 82 12.14 15.95 -6.73
N GLY A 83 12.77 16.93 -6.09
CA GLY A 83 12.38 18.32 -6.24
C GLY A 83 12.34 18.62 -7.72
N ARG A 84 11.16 18.89 -8.27
CA ARG A 84 11.11 19.70 -9.49
C ARG A 84 11.80 20.97 -9.09
N GLU A 85 12.93 21.27 -9.75
CA GLU A 85 13.66 22.52 -9.61
C GLU A 85 12.64 23.65 -9.46
N GLU A 86 12.45 24.13 -8.24
CA GLU A 86 11.79 25.41 -8.06
C GLU A 86 12.68 26.40 -8.81
N SER A 87 12.07 27.25 -9.64
CA SER A 87 12.75 28.20 -10.52
C SER A 87 13.68 29.19 -9.79
N ASP A 88 13.80 29.07 -8.46
CA ASP A 88 14.59 29.89 -7.55
C ASP A 88 15.86 29.19 -7.01
N GLY A 89 16.23 28.01 -7.53
CA GLY A 89 17.58 27.43 -7.34
C GLY A 89 17.89 26.89 -5.94
N ARG A 90 16.87 26.61 -5.11
CA ARG A 90 17.02 25.90 -3.83
C ARG A 90 16.34 24.53 -3.94
N GLY A 91 17.08 23.56 -4.46
CA GLY A 91 16.63 22.16 -4.50
C GLY A 91 16.70 21.55 -3.11
N GLU A 92 15.66 21.73 -2.30
CA GLU A 92 15.45 20.91 -1.09
C GLU A 92 14.60 19.70 -1.45
N SER A 93 15.13 18.50 -1.17
CA SER A 93 14.35 17.26 -1.28
C SER A 93 13.19 17.28 -0.29
N ASP A 94 11.95 17.36 -0.80
CA ASP A 94 10.74 17.37 0.02
C ASP A 94 10.44 15.94 0.49
N VAL A 95 10.77 15.64 1.75
CA VAL A 95 10.45 14.37 2.40
C VAL A 95 9.03 14.42 2.92
N ARG A 96 8.17 13.55 2.40
CA ARG A 96 6.76 13.46 2.81
C ARG A 96 6.49 12.17 3.57
N GLU A 97 5.81 12.31 4.69
CA GLU A 97 5.34 11.19 5.51
C GLU A 97 3.83 10.98 5.31
N TYR A 98 3.44 9.73 5.04
CA TYR A 98 2.05 9.30 4.90
C TYR A 98 1.74 8.19 5.89
N PHE A 99 0.55 8.25 6.50
CA PHE A 99 0.09 7.25 7.44
C PHE A 99 -1.11 6.49 6.86
N ILE A 100 -0.98 5.17 6.77
CA ILE A 100 -2.00 4.27 6.23
C ILE A 100 -2.56 3.40 7.36
N ASP A 101 -3.89 3.43 7.51
CA ASP A 101 -4.60 2.65 8.52
C ASP A 101 -4.56 1.15 8.22
N GLY A 102 -3.92 0.35 9.07
CA GLY A 102 -3.82 -1.11 8.95
C GLY A 102 -2.44 -1.63 9.35
N ASN A 103 -2.18 -2.92 9.09
CA ASN A 103 -0.86 -3.50 9.27
C ASN A 103 -0.26 -3.95 7.94
N ILE A 104 1.05 -4.10 7.92
CA ILE A 104 1.72 -4.88 6.88
C ILE A 104 1.15 -6.30 6.93
N ALA A 105 0.75 -6.83 5.78
CA ALA A 105 0.13 -8.14 5.68
C ALA A 105 1.09 -9.26 6.10
N GLU A 106 0.57 -10.18 6.91
CA GLU A 106 1.28 -11.41 7.25
C GLU A 106 1.19 -12.43 6.11
N THR A 107 2.10 -13.41 6.13
CA THR A 107 2.12 -14.49 5.13
C THR A 107 0.79 -15.23 5.05
N SER A 108 0.18 -15.53 6.20
CA SER A 108 -1.12 -16.22 6.29
C SER A 108 -2.25 -15.44 5.64
N GLU A 109 -2.26 -14.11 5.77
CA GLU A 109 -3.26 -13.24 5.16
C GLU A 109 -3.10 -13.18 3.63
N LEU A 110 -1.86 -13.19 3.15
CA LEU A 110 -1.56 -13.22 1.71
C LEU A 110 -1.94 -14.57 1.08
N GLU A 111 -1.60 -15.69 1.74
CA GLU A 111 -1.96 -17.03 1.28
C GLU A 111 -3.48 -17.17 1.14
N LEU A 112 -4.22 -16.79 2.18
CA LEU A 112 -5.69 -16.84 2.17
C LEU A 112 -6.28 -15.93 1.08
N PHE A 113 -5.74 -14.71 0.92
CA PHE A 113 -6.18 -13.81 -0.14
C PHE A 113 -5.96 -14.41 -1.53
N LEU A 114 -4.82 -15.05 -1.77
CA LEU A 114 -4.51 -15.67 -3.07
C LEU A 114 -5.45 -16.84 -3.36
N GLU A 115 -5.70 -17.72 -2.39
CA GLU A 115 -6.64 -18.85 -2.54
C GLU A 115 -8.05 -18.38 -2.90
N ASP A 116 -8.53 -17.32 -2.27
CA ASP A 116 -9.89 -16.83 -2.52
C ASP A 116 -9.97 -15.96 -3.78
N ALA A 117 -8.92 -15.21 -4.11
CA ALA A 117 -8.82 -14.49 -5.38
C ALA A 117 -8.74 -15.43 -6.60
N GLU A 118 -8.17 -16.63 -6.42
CA GLU A 118 -8.15 -17.68 -7.45
C GLU A 118 -9.57 -18.16 -7.78
N LYS A 119 -10.39 -18.38 -6.74
CA LYS A 119 -11.81 -18.78 -6.89
C LYS A 119 -12.67 -17.64 -7.40
N ASN A 120 -12.37 -16.40 -7.00
CA ASN A 120 -13.17 -15.23 -7.33
C ASN A 120 -12.32 -13.95 -7.49
N PRO A 121 -11.96 -13.58 -8.74
CA PRO A 121 -11.19 -12.36 -9.03
C PRO A 121 -11.89 -11.05 -8.59
N HIS A 122 -13.21 -11.04 -8.33
CA HIS A 122 -13.88 -9.85 -7.79
C HIS A 122 -13.36 -9.43 -6.41
N ILE A 123 -12.80 -10.38 -5.64
CA ILE A 123 -12.19 -10.08 -4.34
C ILE A 123 -10.98 -9.15 -4.53
N ALA A 124 -10.13 -9.44 -5.52
CA ALA A 124 -8.99 -8.59 -5.88
C ALA A 124 -9.42 -7.17 -6.28
N ARG A 125 -10.49 -7.04 -7.09
CA ARG A 125 -11.01 -5.72 -7.52
C ARG A 125 -11.57 -4.91 -6.35
N SER A 126 -12.23 -5.57 -5.42
CA SER A 126 -12.76 -4.95 -4.19
C SER A 126 -11.61 -4.50 -3.28
N LEU A 127 -10.56 -5.33 -3.16
CA LEU A 127 -9.34 -5.00 -2.43
C LEU A 127 -8.63 -3.79 -3.02
N ALA A 128 -8.53 -3.70 -4.35
CA ALA A 128 -7.94 -2.56 -5.04
C ALA A 128 -8.70 -1.25 -4.73
N SER A 129 -10.02 -1.32 -4.67
CA SER A 129 -10.86 -0.16 -4.31
C SER A 129 -10.58 0.32 -2.87
N LEU A 130 -10.42 -0.61 -1.92
CA LEU A 130 -10.03 -0.29 -0.55
C LEU A 130 -8.60 0.29 -0.48
N ALA A 131 -7.64 -0.31 -1.20
CA ALA A 131 -6.27 0.17 -1.25
C ALA A 131 -6.19 1.61 -1.82
N MET A 132 -6.98 1.91 -2.85
CA MET A 132 -7.06 3.26 -3.41
C MET A 132 -7.63 4.25 -2.41
N TYR A 133 -8.72 3.89 -1.72
CA TYR A 133 -9.30 4.72 -0.66
C TYR A 133 -8.29 5.00 0.46
N LEU A 134 -7.56 3.98 0.93
CA LEU A 134 -6.55 4.12 1.98
C LEU A 134 -5.40 5.05 1.52
N SER A 135 -4.94 4.90 0.29
CA SER A 135 -3.89 5.77 -0.29
C SER A 135 -4.36 7.21 -0.40
N ALA A 136 -5.57 7.44 -0.91
CA ALA A 136 -6.15 8.78 -1.05
C ALA A 136 -6.37 9.44 0.32
N LYS A 137 -6.90 8.70 1.30
CA LYS A 137 -7.05 9.17 2.68
C LYS A 137 -5.70 9.54 3.28
N ALA A 138 -4.67 8.73 3.07
CA ALA A 138 -3.33 9.00 3.55
C ALA A 138 -2.73 10.26 2.90
N GLN A 139 -3.01 10.55 1.64
CA GLN A 139 -2.58 11.79 0.97
C GLN A 139 -3.34 13.03 1.44
N LEU A 140 -4.64 12.90 1.75
CA LEU A 140 -5.41 14.01 2.32
C LEU A 140 -4.94 14.37 3.74
N ASN A 141 -4.51 13.36 4.51
CA ASN A 141 -4.06 13.53 5.89
C ASN A 141 -2.54 13.71 6.02
N GLY A 142 -1.78 13.36 4.98
CA GLY A 142 -0.32 13.29 4.93
C GLY A 142 0.22 14.26 3.90
N GLY A 143 0.99 15.22 4.38
CA GLY A 143 1.58 16.31 3.59
C GLY A 143 2.19 17.38 4.49
N ILE A 144 2.55 17.01 5.72
CA ILE A 144 3.13 17.94 6.68
C ILE A 144 4.63 17.98 6.38
N ARG A 145 5.07 19.08 5.78
CA ARG A 145 6.47 19.50 5.69
C ARG A 145 7.07 19.46 7.10
N LYS A 146 8.21 18.78 7.27
CA LYS A 146 9.12 19.08 8.37
C LYS A 146 10.09 20.15 7.93
#